data_AF-A0AB37HIX6-F1
#
_entry.id   AF-A0AB37HIX6-F1
#
_cell.length_a   1.000
_cell.length_b   1.000
_cell.length_c   1.000
_cell.angle_alpha   90.00
_cell.angle_beta   90.00
_cell.angle_gamma   90.00
#
_symmetry.space_group_name_H-M   'P 1'
#
loop_
_entity.id
_entity.type
_entity.pdbx_description
1 polymer ?
#
loop_
_entity_poly.entity_id
_entity_poly.type
_entity_poly.pdbx_seq_one_letter_code
_entity_poly.pdbx_strand_id
1 'polypeptide(L)'
;MEKGTFAKYTNKIYRVSNIDGDCIRLVSEDQADLNNGFKEKVYPSNHKDSINLPRIYIKEIKKAEIDEIYEVDYKAKYKGNIFNLSFKEMDHNSDLEQIMRNLQSKMDLNEPINTTMRKP
;
A
#
# COMPACT_ATOMS: atom_id res chain seq x y z
N MET A 1 -6.31 -2.23 -2.34
CA MET A 1 -5.01 -1.66 -1.92
C MET A 1 -4.54 -2.41 -0.69
N GLU A 2 -3.25 -2.66 -0.53
CA GLU A 2 -2.75 -3.27 0.70
C GLU A 2 -2.54 -2.22 1.80
N LYS A 3 -2.50 -2.66 3.07
CA LYS A 3 -2.04 -1.79 4.15
C LYS A 3 -0.58 -1.42 3.90
N GLY A 4 -0.25 -0.14 4.08
CA GLY A 4 1.12 0.34 3.94
C GLY A 4 1.22 1.84 3.70
N THR A 5 2.46 2.29 3.57
CA THR A 5 2.77 3.67 3.23
C THR A 5 2.88 3.80 1.71
N PHE A 6 2.30 4.85 1.17
CA PHE A 6 2.31 5.14 -0.26
C PHE A 6 2.70 6.60 -0.47
N ALA A 7 3.26 6.87 -1.63
CA ALA A 7 3.66 8.21 -2.02
C ALA A 7 3.28 8.50 -3.46
N LYS A 8 2.80 9.72 -3.70
CA LYS A 8 2.59 10.26 -5.03
C LYS A 8 3.90 10.89 -5.51
N TYR A 9 4.40 10.38 -6.62
CA TYR A 9 5.62 10.85 -7.27
C TYR A 9 5.39 10.89 -8.77
N THR A 10 5.72 12.02 -9.41
CA THR A 10 5.56 12.21 -10.87
C THR A 10 4.16 11.80 -11.37
N ASN A 11 3.12 12.18 -10.62
CA ASN A 11 1.72 11.87 -10.92
C ASN A 11 1.32 10.37 -10.92
N LYS A 12 2.18 9.48 -10.39
CA LYS A 12 1.87 8.07 -10.14
C LYS A 12 1.99 7.77 -8.64
N ILE A 13 1.25 6.77 -8.19
CA ILE A 13 1.26 6.31 -6.80
C ILE A 13 2.18 5.11 -6.69
N TYR A 14 3.10 5.15 -5.74
CA TYR A 14 4.05 4.08 -5.47
C TYR A 14 3.96 3.64 -4.01
N ARG A 15 4.27 2.36 -3.76
CA ARG A 15 4.43 1.87 -2.39
C ARG A 15 5.76 2.35 -1.83
N VAL A 16 5.76 2.81 -0.58
CA VAL A 16 6.96 3.18 0.15
C VAL A 16 7.42 1.97 0.97
N SER A 17 8.65 1.52 0.75
CA SER A 17 9.23 0.38 1.47
C SER A 17 10.14 0.80 2.63
N ASN A 18 10.69 2.01 2.56
CA ASN A 18 11.53 2.56 3.63
C ASN A 18 11.49 4.09 3.60
N ILE A 19 11.57 4.70 4.78
CA ILE A 19 11.80 6.13 5.00
C ILE A 19 12.97 6.21 5.96
N ASP A 20 14.12 6.67 5.47
CA ASP A 20 15.36 6.82 6.23
C ASP A 20 15.81 8.28 6.19
N GLY A 21 15.47 9.03 7.24
CA GLY A 21 15.66 10.47 7.31
C GLY A 21 14.96 11.20 6.15
N ASP A 22 15.77 11.81 5.29
CA ASP A 22 15.30 12.53 4.10
C ASP A 22 15.21 11.65 2.84
N CYS A 23 15.54 10.37 2.92
CA CYS A 23 15.48 9.44 1.79
C CYS A 23 14.24 8.53 1.88
N ILE A 24 13.54 8.38 0.76
CA ILE A 24 12.37 7.53 0.62
C ILE A 24 12.62 6.50 -0.48
N ARG A 25 12.36 5.23 -0.18
CA ARG A 25 12.46 4.14 -1.13
C ARG A 25 11.08 3.77 -1.68
N LEU A 26 10.83 4.17 -2.93
CA LEU A 26 9.66 3.79 -3.70
C LEU A 26 9.83 2.39 -4.31
N VAL A 27 8.72 1.66 -4.40
CA VAL A 27 8.62 0.35 -5.03
C VAL A 27 7.57 0.40 -6.13
N SER A 28 7.93 -0.13 -7.29
CA SER A 28 7.06 -0.37 -8.44
C SER A 28 7.15 -1.83 -8.87
N GLU A 29 6.07 -2.36 -9.42
CA GLU A 29 6.01 -3.68 -10.07
C GLU A 29 6.02 -3.54 -11.61
N ASP A 30 6.01 -2.31 -12.12
CA ASP A 30 5.93 -2.00 -13.54
C ASP A 30 7.33 -1.78 -14.13
N GLN A 31 7.70 -2.62 -15.11
CA GLN A 31 8.98 -2.55 -15.80
C GLN A 31 9.19 -1.23 -16.54
N ALA A 32 8.12 -0.55 -16.97
CA ALA A 32 8.24 0.74 -17.64
C ALA A 32 8.85 1.82 -16.75
N ASP A 33 8.77 1.67 -15.42
CA ASP A 33 9.37 2.62 -14.47
C ASP A 33 10.91 2.59 -14.48
N LEU A 34 11.55 1.63 -15.14
CA LEU A 34 12.98 1.70 -15.48
C LEU A 34 13.32 2.99 -16.24
N ASN A 35 12.43 3.45 -17.12
CA ASN A 35 12.59 4.71 -17.87
C ASN A 35 12.50 5.94 -16.96
N ASN A 36 11.89 5.79 -15.78
CA ASN A 36 11.75 6.83 -14.77
C ASN A 36 12.89 6.78 -13.72
N GLY A 37 13.96 6.03 -14.00
CA GLY A 37 15.13 5.92 -13.13
C GLY A 37 14.96 4.95 -11.96
N PHE A 38 13.94 4.09 -11.99
CA PHE A 38 13.89 2.94 -11.08
C PHE A 38 14.93 1.89 -11.49
N LYS A 39 15.35 1.06 -10.54
CA LYS A 39 16.30 -0.02 -10.75
C LYS A 39 15.67 -1.33 -10.31
N GLU A 40 15.88 -2.40 -11.07
CA GLU A 40 15.43 -3.73 -10.66
C GLU A 40 16.12 -4.13 -9.34
N LYS A 41 15.33 -4.63 -8.39
CA LYS A 41 15.86 -5.10 -7.12
C LYS A 41 16.62 -6.40 -7.34
N VAL A 42 17.92 -6.35 -7.10
CA VAL A 42 18.77 -7.54 -7.06
C VAL A 42 18.71 -8.12 -5.65
N TYR A 43 18.14 -9.31 -5.53
CA TYR A 43 18.11 -10.04 -4.27
C TYR A 43 19.45 -10.75 -4.03
N PRO A 44 19.98 -10.76 -2.79
CA PRO A 44 21.22 -11.46 -2.50
C PRO A 44 21.08 -12.97 -2.78
N SER A 45 22.17 -13.56 -3.27
CA SER A 45 22.23 -14.97 -3.72
C SER A 45 22.00 -16.00 -2.62
N ASN A 46 22.00 -15.59 -1.35
CA ASN A 46 21.72 -16.43 -0.19
C ASN A 46 20.23 -16.67 0.05
N HIS A 47 19.33 -16.05 -0.72
CA HIS A 47 17.90 -16.35 -0.64
C HIS A 47 17.61 -17.71 -1.25
N LYS A 48 17.18 -18.66 -0.39
CA LYS A 48 16.87 -20.05 -0.74
C LYS A 48 15.78 -20.21 -1.83
N ASP A 49 14.99 -19.18 -2.10
CA ASP A 49 13.90 -19.17 -3.08
C ASP A 49 14.01 -18.01 -4.08
N SER A 50 15.22 -17.67 -4.51
CA SER A 50 15.47 -16.55 -5.44
C SER A 50 14.68 -16.63 -6.76
N ILE A 51 14.24 -17.82 -7.17
CA ILE A 51 13.46 -18.09 -8.39
C ILE A 51 12.00 -17.62 -8.26
N ASN A 52 11.44 -17.61 -7.05
CA ASN A 52 10.04 -17.22 -6.80
C ASN A 52 9.90 -15.80 -6.24
N LEU A 53 10.99 -15.03 -6.21
CA LEU A 53 10.94 -13.66 -5.71
C LEU A 53 10.27 -12.75 -6.73
N PRO A 54 9.37 -11.84 -6.28
CA PRO A 54 8.70 -10.92 -7.18
C PRO A 54 9.73 -9.98 -7.81
N ARG A 55 9.61 -9.78 -9.12
CA ARG A 55 10.39 -8.75 -9.81
C ARG A 55 9.82 -7.39 -9.45
N ILE A 56 10.58 -6.64 -8.67
CA ILE A 56 10.21 -5.29 -8.25
C ILE A 56 11.30 -4.30 -8.62
N TYR A 57 10.89 -3.08 -8.90
CA TYR A 57 11.72 -1.96 -9.27
C TYR A 57 11.73 -0.96 -8.11
N ILE A 58 12.91 -0.56 -7.67
CA ILE A 58 13.11 0.34 -6.55
C ILE A 58 13.74 1.64 -7.00
N LYS A 59 13.31 2.75 -6.39
CA LYS A 59 13.94 4.05 -6.57
C LYS A 59 14.06 4.74 -5.22
N GLU A 60 15.24 5.25 -4.93
CA GLU A 60 15.48 6.09 -3.76
C GLU A 60 15.49 7.55 -4.20
N ILE A 61 14.67 8.35 -3.55
CA ILE A 61 14.53 9.78 -3.82
C ILE A 61 14.47 10.55 -2.52
N LYS A 62 14.69 11.86 -2.59
CA LYS A 62 14.53 12.71 -1.41
C LYS A 62 13.05 12.90 -1.10
N LYS A 63 12.72 12.96 0.18
CA LYS A 63 11.36 13.26 0.66
C LYS A 63 10.82 14.58 0.12
N ALA A 64 11.70 15.56 -0.10
CA ALA A 64 11.35 16.85 -0.70
C ALA A 64 10.90 16.75 -2.17
N GLU A 65 11.17 15.63 -2.86
CA GLU A 65 10.74 15.39 -4.25
C GLU A 65 9.37 14.67 -4.32
N ILE A 66 8.80 14.30 -3.19
CA ILE A 66 7.49 13.66 -3.11
C ILE A 66 6.39 14.71 -3.09
N ASP A 67 5.38 14.52 -3.93
CA ASP A 67 4.20 15.38 -3.96
C ASP A 67 3.37 15.19 -2.67
N GLU A 68 3.04 13.94 -2.36
CA GLU A 68 2.24 13.59 -1.18
C GLU A 68 2.62 12.21 -0.63
N ILE A 69 2.59 12.04 0.70
CA ILE A 69 2.74 10.76 1.38
C ILE A 69 1.46 10.49 2.16
N TYR A 70 0.98 9.26 2.11
CA TYR A 70 -0.18 8.83 2.89
C TYR A 70 0.00 7.40 3.37
N GLU A 71 -0.57 7.14 4.55
CA GLU A 71 -0.63 5.82 5.14
C GLU A 71 -2.03 5.25 4.94
N VAL A 72 -2.12 4.10 4.30
CA VAL A 72 -3.36 3.35 4.18
C VAL A 72 -3.39 2.36 5.34
N ASP A 73 -4.24 2.65 6.32
CA ASP A 73 -4.54 1.74 7.43
C ASP A 73 -6.04 1.44 7.47
N TYR A 74 -6.38 0.17 7.71
CA TYR A 74 -7.76 -0.27 7.79
C TYR A 74 -8.21 -0.30 9.25
N LYS A 75 -8.82 0.80 9.70
CA LYS A 75 -9.39 0.91 11.04
C LYS A 75 -10.89 1.13 10.97
N ALA A 76 -11.67 0.26 11.60
CA ALA A 76 -13.10 0.46 11.83
C ALA A 76 -13.33 1.06 13.22
N LYS A 77 -14.29 1.99 13.33
CA LYS A 77 -14.74 2.52 14.62
C LYS A 77 -16.14 1.97 14.91
N TYR A 78 -16.32 1.27 16.03
CA TYR A 78 -17.63 0.76 16.46
C TYR A 78 -17.82 1.01 17.96
N LYS A 79 -18.92 1.71 18.31
CA LYS A 79 -19.27 2.09 19.70
C LYS A 79 -18.11 2.75 20.47
N GLY A 80 -17.37 3.64 19.81
CA GLY A 80 -16.22 4.34 20.39
C GLY A 80 -14.90 3.56 20.40
N ASN A 81 -14.92 2.26 20.06
CA ASN A 81 -13.74 1.42 20.02
C ASN A 81 -13.15 1.36 18.60
N ILE A 82 -11.82 1.28 18.50
CA ILE A 82 -11.09 1.19 17.23
C ILE A 82 -10.65 -0.26 17.02
N PHE A 83 -11.00 -0.83 15.88
CA PHE A 83 -10.66 -2.19 15.47
C PHE A 83 -9.76 -2.14 14.24
N ASN A 84 -8.65 -2.88 14.27
CA ASN A 84 -7.83 -3.10 13.07
C ASN A 84 -8.52 -4.16 12.20
N LEU A 85 -8.82 -3.81 10.95
CA LEU A 85 -9.36 -4.76 9.99
C LEU A 85 -8.19 -5.46 9.29
N SER A 86 -8.24 -6.79 9.27
CA SER A 86 -7.39 -7.60 8.40
C SER A 86 -8.27 -8.24 7.34
N PHE A 87 -7.98 -7.95 6.07
CA PHE A 87 -8.62 -8.62 4.95
C PHE A 87 -7.71 -9.78 4.58
N LYS A 88 -8.16 -11.01 4.85
CA LYS A 88 -7.50 -12.21 4.31
C LYS A 88 -7.80 -12.20 2.82
N GLU A 89 -6.76 -12.22 1.98
CA GLU A 89 -6.89 -12.24 0.52
C GLU A 89 -8.00 -13.21 0.12
N MET A 90 -9.09 -12.68 -0.42
CA MET A 90 -10.09 -13.45 -1.13
C MET A 90 -9.85 -13.20 -2.60
N ASP A 91 -9.82 -14.29 -3.35
CA ASP A 91 -9.55 -14.39 -4.77
C ASP A 91 -10.15 -13.24 -5.60
N HIS A 92 -9.41 -12.88 -6.65
CA HIS A 92 -9.69 -11.81 -7.60
C HIS A 92 -11.09 -11.94 -8.24
N ASN A 93 -12.14 -11.42 -7.59
CA ASN A 93 -13.36 -10.93 -8.25
C ASN A 93 -14.43 -10.30 -7.34
N SER A 94 -14.19 -10.09 -6.05
CA SER A 94 -15.19 -9.45 -5.19
C SER A 94 -14.93 -7.95 -5.07
N ASP A 95 -15.75 -7.16 -5.75
CA ASP A 95 -15.82 -5.70 -5.64
C ASP A 95 -15.74 -5.27 -4.17
N LEU A 96 -14.84 -4.32 -3.86
CA LEU A 96 -14.66 -3.77 -2.51
C LEU A 96 -15.99 -3.24 -1.93
N GLU A 97 -16.87 -2.74 -2.80
CA GLU A 97 -18.27 -2.39 -2.50
C GLU A 97 -19.05 -3.55 -1.84
N GLN A 98 -18.95 -4.76 -2.39
CA GLN A 98 -19.66 -5.94 -1.90
C GLN A 98 -19.12 -6.40 -0.54
N ILE A 99 -17.80 -6.28 -0.34
CA ILE A 99 -17.15 -6.58 0.95
C ILE A 99 -17.61 -5.58 2.02
N MET A 100 -17.67 -4.29 1.69
CA MET A 100 -18.14 -3.24 2.60
C MET A 100 -19.62 -3.44 2.96
N ARG A 101 -20.48 -3.79 1.99
CA ARG A 101 -21.90 -4.12 2.25
C ARG A 101 -22.07 -5.36 3.13
N ASN A 102 -21.28 -6.40 2.90
CA ASN A 102 -21.31 -7.60 3.73
C ASN A 102 -20.84 -7.34 5.17
N LEU A 103 -19.87 -6.45 5.36
CA LEU A 103 -19.42 -6.02 6.69
C LEU A 103 -20.48 -5.18 7.41
N GLN A 104 -21.12 -4.24 6.70
CA GLN A 104 -22.22 -3.45 7.25
C GLN A 104 -23.39 -4.33 7.70
N SER A 105 -23.78 -5.30 6.87
CA SER A 105 -24.86 -6.25 7.16
C SER A 105 -24.54 -7.20 8.32
N LYS A 106 -23.30 -7.71 8.42
CA LYS A 106 -22.90 -8.61 9.54
C LYS A 106 -22.76 -7.89 10.88
N MET A 107 -22.56 -6.58 10.87
CA MET A 107 -22.34 -5.78 12.09
C MET A 107 -23.56 -4.93 12.48
N ASP A 108 -24.69 -5.02 11.76
CA ASP A 108 -25.87 -4.14 11.93
C ASP A 108 -25.50 -2.64 11.88
N LEU A 109 -24.49 -2.29 11.07
CA LEU A 109 -24.02 -0.92 10.93
C LEU A 109 -24.91 -0.17 9.94
N ASN A 110 -25.81 0.67 10.45
CA ASN A 110 -26.57 1.63 9.64
C ASN A 110 -25.74 2.87 9.21
N GLU A 111 -24.43 2.90 9.50
CA GLU A 111 -23.54 4.00 9.16
C GLU A 111 -22.41 3.57 8.21
N PRO A 112 -22.01 4.43 7.23
CA PRO A 112 -20.96 4.12 6.29
C PRO A 112 -19.59 3.93 6.96
N ILE A 113 -18.86 2.87 6.58
CA ILE A 113 -17.49 2.63 7.02
C ILE A 113 -16.58 3.67 6.32
N ASN A 114 -16.18 4.71 7.04
CA ASN A 114 -15.32 5.77 6.48
C ASN A 114 -13.85 5.35 6.47
N THR A 115 -13.28 5.13 5.28
CA THR A 115 -11.83 5.11 5.06
C THR A 115 -11.27 6.52 5.23
N THR A 116 -10.57 6.77 6.33
CA THR A 116 -9.95 8.08 6.57
C THR A 116 -8.52 8.07 6.02
N MET A 117 -8.28 8.77 4.92
CA MET A 117 -6.92 9.16 4.51
C MET A 117 -6.42 10.23 5.50
N ARG A 118 -5.36 9.93 6.26
CA ARG A 118 -4.72 10.92 7.13
C ARG A 118 -3.39 11.35 6.51
N LYS A 119 -3.20 12.66 6.35
CA LYS A 119 -1.86 13.23 6.17
C LYS A 119 -1.10 13.08 7.49
N PRO A 120 0.19 12.68 7.46
CA PRO A 120 1.03 12.63 8.66
C PRO A 120 1.21 14.00 9.30
#